data_AF-A0A3C1MRE6-F1
#
_entry.id   AF-A0A3C1MRE6-F1
#
_cell.length_a   1.000
_cell.length_b   1.000
_cell.length_c   1.000
_cell.angle_alpha   90.00
_cell.angle_beta   90.00
_cell.angle_gamma   90.00
#
_symmetry.space_group_name_H-M   'P 1'
#
loop_
_entity.id
_entity.type
_entity.pdbx_description
1 polymer ?
#
loop_
_entity_poly.entity_id
_entity_poly.type
_entity_poly.pdbx_seq_one_letter_code
_entity_poly.pdbx_strand_id
1 'polypeptide(L)' 'LTKDIYAKLTPWQISQVARHPQRPYSLDYLGALFTDFEELHGDRAYGDDPAIVGGLARFNGQSVMIIG' A
#
# COMPACT_ATOMS: atom_id res chain seq x y z
N LEU A 1 -23.36 15.94 2.89
CA LEU A 1 -23.84 14.87 1.98
C LEU A 1 -22.90 13.67 1.92
N THR A 2 -21.70 13.76 1.31
CA THR A 2 -20.75 12.63 1.27
C THR A 2 -20.28 12.21 2.67
N LYS A 3 -19.91 13.15 3.54
CA LYS A 3 -19.55 12.84 4.95
C LYS A 3 -20.66 12.08 5.70
N ASP A 4 -21.92 12.43 5.48
CA ASP A 4 -23.07 11.82 6.16
C ASP A 4 -23.36 10.39 5.66
N ILE A 5 -23.09 10.13 4.37
CA ILE A 5 -23.20 8.80 3.75
C ILE A 5 -22.09 7.89 4.26
N TYR A 6 -20.85 8.37 4.29
CA TYR A 6 -19.71 7.61 4.82
C TYR A 6 -19.82 7.36 6.34
N ALA A 7 -20.46 8.26 7.09
CA ALA A 7 -20.70 8.10 8.52
C ALA A 7 -21.74 7.01 8.88
N LYS A 8 -22.57 6.56 7.91
CA LYS A 8 -23.65 5.59 8.13
C LYS A 8 -23.49 4.31 7.30
N LEU A 9 -22.28 3.98 6.86
CA LEU A 9 -22.04 2.79 6.06
C LEU A 9 -22.31 1.51 6.86
N THR A 10 -23.00 0.56 6.24
CA THR A 10 -23.14 -0.79 6.78
C THR A 10 -21.84 -1.60 6.59
N PRO A 11 -21.60 -2.66 7.38
CA PRO A 11 -20.39 -3.49 7.23
C PRO A 11 -20.17 -4.02 5.81
N TRP A 12 -21.26 -4.32 5.09
CA TRP A 12 -21.20 -4.75 3.69
C TRP A 12 -20.75 -3.62 2.75
N GLN A 13 -21.28 -2.41 2.94
CA GLN A 13 -20.89 -1.25 2.15
C GLN A 13 -19.43 -0.85 2.40
N ILE A 14 -18.94 -0.97 3.64
CA ILE A 14 -17.52 -0.78 3.98
C ILE A 14 -16.65 -1.76 3.18
N SER A 15 -17.08 -3.03 3.07
CA SER A 15 -16.36 -4.05 2.29
C SER A 15 -16.31 -3.71 0.79
N GLN A 16 -17.37 -3.10 0.25
CA GLN A 16 -17.39 -2.65 -1.15
C GLN A 16 -16.43 -1.46 -1.38
N VAL A 17 -16.38 -0.49 -0.46
CA VAL A 17 -15.42 0.61 -0.50
C VAL A 17 -13.99 0.08 -0.39
N ALA A 18 -13.76 -0.90 0.48
CA ALA A 18 -12.45 -1.52 0.64
C ALA A 18 -11.93 -2.23 -0.62
N ARG A 19 -12.82 -2.65 -1.52
CA ARG A 19 -12.51 -3.31 -2.79
C ARG A 19 -12.73 -2.41 -4.00
N HIS A 20 -12.82 -1.09 -3.78
CA HIS A 20 -13.06 -0.14 -4.85
C HIS A 20 -11.91 -0.19 -5.87
N PRO A 21 -12.18 -0.18 -7.18
CA PRO A 21 -11.15 -0.29 -8.22
C PRO A 21 -10.16 0.90 -8.24
N GLN A 22 -10.55 2.05 -7.69
CA GLN A 22 -9.67 3.22 -7.53
C GLN A 22 -9.09 3.31 -6.11
N ARG A 23 -9.13 2.23 -5.32
CA ARG A 23 -8.49 2.24 -4.01
C ARG A 23 -6.97 2.36 -4.22
N PRO A 24 -6.30 3.34 -3.60
CA PRO A 24 -4.85 3.46 -3.70
C PRO A 24 -4.18 2.18 -3.19
N TYR A 25 -3.24 1.67 -3.96
CA TYR A 25 -2.46 0.49 -3.64
C TYR A 25 -1.23 0.86 -2.80
N SER A 26 -0.55 -0.14 -2.23
CA SER A 26 0.67 0.05 -1.42
C SER A 26 1.67 0.97 -2.11
N LEU A 27 1.90 0.78 -3.42
CA LEU A 27 2.80 1.61 -4.24
C LEU A 27 2.42 3.09 -4.31
N ASP A 28 1.12 3.41 -4.34
CA ASP A 28 0.65 4.81 -4.37
C ASP A 28 1.00 5.54 -3.07
N TYR A 29 0.95 4.83 -1.94
CA TYR A 29 1.39 5.36 -0.65
C TYR A 29 2.91 5.43 -0.54
N LEU A 30 3.62 4.45 -1.09
CA LEU A 30 5.09 4.47 -1.13
C LEU A 30 5.62 5.73 -1.82
N GLY A 31 5.12 6.03 -3.02
CA GLY A 31 5.54 7.21 -3.79
C GLY A 31 5.15 8.55 -3.16
N ALA A 32 4.11 8.58 -2.33
CA ALA A 32 3.66 9.82 -1.67
C ALA A 32 4.33 10.08 -0.31
N LEU A 33 4.73 9.02 0.41
CA LEU A 33 5.19 9.11 1.81
C LEU A 33 6.68 8.83 1.99
N PHE A 34 7.30 8.10 1.07
CA PHE A 34 8.68 7.66 1.20
C PHE A 34 9.54 8.17 0.05
N THR A 35 10.81 8.42 0.34
CA THR A 35 11.82 8.83 -0.64
C THR A 35 12.89 7.76 -0.73
N ASP A 36 13.64 7.72 -1.83
CA ASP A 36 14.72 6.74 -2.06
C ASP A 36 14.27 5.28 -1.87
N PHE A 37 13.09 4.93 -2.42
CA PHE A 37 12.63 3.54 -2.40
C PHE A 37 13.46 2.70 -3.37
N GLU A 38 14.15 1.70 -2.82
CA GLU A 38 14.91 0.70 -3.53
C GLU A 38 14.26 -0.67 -3.28
N GLU A 39 13.58 -1.16 -4.31
CA GLU A 39 12.89 -2.45 -4.29
C GLU A 39 13.90 -3.60 -4.21
N LEU A 40 13.73 -4.47 -3.22
CA LEU A 40 14.54 -5.65 -3.01
C LEU A 40 13.80 -6.85 -3.59
N HIS A 41 14.27 -7.28 -4.76
CA HIS A 41 13.72 -8.42 -5.48
C HIS A 41 14.30 -9.75 -4.98
N GLY A 42 13.45 -10.78 -4.93
CA GLY A 42 13.83 -12.18 -4.83
C GLY A 42 13.90 -12.79 -3.42
N ASP A 43 13.29 -13.97 -3.28
CA ASP A 43 13.39 -14.86 -2.13
C ASP A 43 14.69 -15.71 -2.11
N ARG A 44 15.62 -15.46 -3.04
CA ARG A 44 16.85 -16.24 -3.30
C ARG A 44 16.64 -17.74 -3.53
N ALA A 45 15.42 -18.23 -3.68
CA ALA A 45 15.13 -19.67 -3.68
C ALA A 45 14.33 -20.15 -4.89
N TYR A 46 13.35 -19.40 -5.42
CA TYR A 46 12.52 -19.97 -6.48
C TYR A 46 11.87 -19.00 -7.47
N GLY A 47 11.73 -17.70 -7.16
CA GLY A 47 11.23 -16.72 -8.12
C GLY A 47 10.75 -15.44 -7.47
N ASP A 48 10.87 -14.33 -8.21
CA ASP A 48 10.33 -13.04 -7.79
C ASP A 48 8.79 -13.14 -7.82
N ASP A 49 8.16 -13.12 -6.65
CA ASP A 49 6.70 -13.09 -6.55
C ASP A 49 6.26 -11.62 -6.70
N PRO A 50 5.64 -11.22 -7.84
CA PRO A 50 5.17 -9.85 -8.02
C PRO A 50 4.03 -9.47 -7.07
N ALA A 51 3.56 -10.39 -6.22
CA ALA A 51 2.52 -10.14 -5.23
C ALA A 51 3.02 -9.49 -3.93
N ILE A 52 4.33 -9.46 -3.66
CA ILE A 52 4.90 -8.84 -2.45
C ILE A 52 5.99 -7.85 -2.87
N VAL A 53 5.73 -6.56 -2.61
CA VAL A 53 6.71 -5.50 -2.85
C VAL A 53 7.43 -5.22 -1.53
N GLY A 54 8.72 -5.53 -1.48
CA GLY A 54 9.59 -5.27 -0.34
C GLY A 54 10.78 -4.42 -0.75
N GLY A 55 11.18 -3.43 0.06
CA GLY A 55 12.32 -2.58 -0.28
C GLY A 55 12.77 -1.67 0.84
N LEU A 56 13.98 -1.13 0.70
CA LEU A 56 14.50 -0.09 1.60
C LEU A 56 13.94 1.25 1.14
N ALA A 57 13.55 2.10 2.08
CA ALA A 57 13.11 3.46 1.78
C ALA A 57 13.55 4.42 2.88
N ARG A 58 13.32 5.71 2.67
CA ARG A 58 13.44 6.73 3.71
C ARG A 58 12.08 7.33 4.04
N PHE A 59 11.76 7.32 5.33
CA PHE A 59 10.61 8.05 5.87
C PHE A 59 11.13 9.24 6.69
N ASN A 60 10.86 10.48 6.24
CA ASN A 60 11.36 11.69 6.89
C ASN A 60 12.88 11.67 7.17
N GLY A 61 13.67 11.09 6.27
CA GLY A 61 15.13 10.96 6.40
C GLY A 61 15.61 9.77 7.24
N GLN A 62 14.72 9.00 7.87
CA GLN A 62 15.07 7.75 8.55
C GLN A 62 14.97 6.56 7.60
N SER A 63 16.01 5.73 7.56
CA SER A 63 16.00 4.48 6.79
C SER A 63 15.01 3.48 7.39
N VAL A 64 14.09 3.00 6.57
CA VAL A 64 13.03 2.04 6.93
C VAL A 64 12.96 0.92 5.90
N MET A 65 12.43 -0.23 6.31
CA MET A 65 12.12 -1.35 5.42
C MET A 65 10.61 -1.40 5.23
N ILE A 66 10.16 -1.45 3.98
CA ILE A 66 8.76 -1.53 3.59
C ILE A 66 8.50 -2.92 3.02
N ILE A 67 7.36 -3.51 3.37
CA ILE A 67 6.87 -4.79 2.86
C ILE A 67 5.36 -4.64 2.70
N GLY A 68 4.79 -4.96 1.53
CA GLY A 68 3.34 -4.90 1.31
C GLY A 68 2.87 -5.29 -0.06
#